data_AF-A0AAX7VDN9-F1
#
_entry.id   AF-A0AAX7VDN9-F1
#
_cell.length_a   1.000
_cell.length_b   1.000
_cell.length_c   1.000
_cell.angle_alpha   90.00
_cell.angle_beta   90.00
_cell.angle_gamma   90.00
#
_symmetry.space_group_name_H-M   'P 1'
#
loop_
_entity.id
_entity.type
_entity.pdbx_description
1 polymer ?
#
loop_
_entity_poly.entity_id
_entity_poly.type
_entity_poly.pdbx_seq_one_letter_code
_entity_poly.pdbx_strand_id
1 'polypeptide(L)'
;MLSISCCLQFEFSKFEILVSCIILFYLAFLQTGLAINVKNELIEALQEVLEKLKGKQLPSSEKKLGWLAACDAGEQCAIRKASRIGKLCGCPGGTACNFSVLKCL
;
A
#
# COMPACT_ATOMS: atom_id res chain seq x y z
N MET A 1 -29.22 -57.64 -13.15
CA MET A 1 -29.44 -56.28 -13.69
C MET A 1 -28.91 -55.15 -12.79
N LEU A 2 -28.13 -55.42 -11.72
CA LEU A 2 -27.55 -54.34 -10.87
C LEU A 2 -26.08 -53.97 -11.18
N SER A 3 -25.35 -54.77 -11.97
CA SER A 3 -23.92 -54.52 -12.21
C SER A 3 -23.63 -53.49 -13.30
N ILE A 4 -24.58 -53.22 -14.20
CA ILE A 4 -24.40 -52.25 -15.31
C ILE A 4 -24.61 -50.81 -14.80
N SER A 5 -25.48 -50.60 -13.82
CA SER A 5 -25.70 -49.28 -13.20
C SER A 5 -24.48 -48.79 -12.40
N CYS A 6 -23.64 -49.69 -11.87
CA CYS A 6 -22.44 -49.31 -11.13
C CYS A 6 -21.24 -49.00 -12.05
N CYS A 7 -21.19 -49.58 -13.26
CA CYS A 7 -20.16 -49.26 -14.25
C CYS A 7 -20.42 -47.91 -14.94
N LEU A 8 -21.68 -47.56 -15.27
CA LEU A 8 -22.01 -46.27 -15.89
C LEU A 8 -21.84 -45.08 -14.92
N GLN A 9 -21.96 -45.29 -13.61
CA GLN A 9 -21.77 -44.23 -12.61
C GLN A 9 -20.28 -43.88 -12.39
N PHE A 10 -19.35 -44.79 -12.74
CA PHE A 10 -17.92 -44.62 -12.45
C PHE A 10 -17.15 -43.90 -13.59
N GLU A 11 -17.69 -43.89 -14.82
CA GLU A 11 -17.11 -43.12 -15.94
C GLU A 11 -17.46 -41.63 -15.91
N PHE A 12 -18.64 -41.24 -15.40
CA PHE A 12 -19.09 -39.85 -15.39
C PHE A 12 -18.30 -38.95 -14.41
N SER A 13 -17.76 -39.51 -13.33
CA SER A 13 -17.12 -38.71 -12.29
C SER A 13 -15.76 -38.14 -12.70
N LYS A 14 -15.02 -38.81 -13.59
CA LYS A 14 -13.67 -38.34 -13.98
C LYS A 14 -13.76 -37.12 -14.91
N PHE A 15 -14.74 -37.08 -15.80
CA PHE A 15 -14.92 -35.97 -16.74
C PHE A 15 -15.38 -34.71 -16.02
N GLU A 16 -16.38 -34.80 -15.14
CA GLU A 16 -16.83 -33.68 -14.31
C GLU A 16 -15.73 -33.14 -13.38
N ILE A 17 -14.90 -34.02 -12.80
CA ILE A 17 -13.74 -33.60 -11.99
C ILE A 17 -12.67 -32.92 -12.86
N LEU A 18 -12.38 -33.46 -14.06
CA LEU A 18 -11.40 -32.87 -14.97
C LEU A 18 -11.87 -31.50 -15.47
N VAL A 19 -13.14 -31.38 -15.84
CA VAL A 19 -13.77 -30.12 -16.26
C VAL A 19 -13.78 -29.12 -15.11
N SER A 20 -14.16 -29.52 -13.90
CA SER A 20 -14.07 -28.66 -12.72
C SER A 20 -12.65 -28.20 -12.43
N CYS A 21 -11.66 -29.10 -12.55
CA CYS A 21 -10.25 -28.79 -12.34
C CYS A 21 -9.71 -27.83 -13.40
N ILE A 22 -10.05 -28.04 -14.68
CA ILE A 22 -9.71 -27.15 -15.79
C ILE A 22 -10.37 -25.78 -15.59
N ILE A 23 -11.65 -25.73 -15.22
CA ILE A 23 -12.37 -24.47 -14.93
C ILE A 23 -11.70 -23.72 -13.78
N LEU A 24 -11.38 -24.40 -12.66
CA LEU A 24 -10.69 -23.79 -11.53
C LEU A 24 -9.30 -23.27 -11.92
N PHE A 25 -8.55 -24.03 -12.71
CA PHE A 25 -7.25 -23.61 -13.22
C PHE A 25 -7.37 -22.38 -14.15
N TYR A 26 -8.34 -22.38 -15.05
CA TYR A 26 -8.58 -21.27 -15.98
C TYR A 26 -9.04 -20.01 -15.26
N LEU A 27 -9.94 -20.14 -14.27
CA LEU A 27 -10.39 -19.02 -13.44
C LEU A 27 -9.24 -18.45 -12.60
N ALA A 28 -8.39 -19.30 -12.00
CA ALA A 28 -7.21 -18.85 -11.27
C ALA A 28 -6.21 -18.13 -12.20
N PHE A 29 -5.96 -18.68 -13.39
CA PHE A 29 -5.11 -18.06 -14.40
C PHE A 29 -5.65 -16.69 -14.84
N LEU A 30 -6.94 -16.59 -15.15
CA LEU A 30 -7.58 -15.34 -15.56
C LEU A 30 -7.54 -14.29 -14.44
N GLN A 31 -7.75 -14.69 -13.19
CA GLN A 31 -7.65 -13.81 -12.03
C GLN A 31 -6.24 -13.26 -11.85
N THR A 32 -5.21 -14.10 -12.03
CA THR A 32 -3.82 -13.63 -12.00
C THR A 32 -3.48 -12.71 -13.17
N GLY A 33 -3.94 -13.02 -14.38
CA GLY A 33 -3.70 -12.21 -15.58
C GLY A 33 -4.33 -10.82 -15.49
N LEU A 34 -5.59 -10.73 -15.04
CA LEU A 34 -6.26 -9.44 -14.83
C LEU A 34 -5.60 -8.64 -13.71
N ALA A 35 -5.25 -9.29 -12.60
CA ALA A 35 -4.58 -8.64 -11.49
C ALA A 35 -3.17 -8.14 -11.86
N ILE A 36 -2.43 -8.84 -12.73
CA ILE A 36 -1.13 -8.39 -13.23
C ILE A 36 -1.31 -7.20 -14.16
N ASN A 37 -2.26 -7.24 -15.10
CA ASN A 37 -2.52 -6.13 -16.01
C ASN A 37 -2.91 -4.85 -15.25
N VAL A 38 -3.89 -4.94 -14.34
CA VAL A 38 -4.32 -3.80 -13.52
C VAL A 38 -3.17 -3.28 -12.65
N LYS A 39 -2.32 -4.15 -12.09
CA LYS A 39 -1.12 -3.71 -11.35
C LYS A 39 -0.15 -2.95 -12.24
N ASN A 40 0.11 -3.43 -13.45
CA ASN A 40 1.04 -2.79 -14.38
C ASN A 40 0.55 -1.41 -14.80
N GLU A 41 -0.73 -1.28 -15.19
CA GLU A 41 -1.35 0.01 -15.52
C GLU A 41 -1.31 1.00 -14.35
N LEU A 42 -1.54 0.53 -13.11
CA LEU A 42 -1.45 1.39 -11.92
C LEU A 42 -0.01 1.81 -11.61
N ILE A 43 0.96 0.91 -11.84
CA ILE A 43 2.39 1.20 -11.66
C ILE A 43 2.86 2.22 -12.70
N GLU A 44 2.42 2.09 -13.95
CA GLU A 44 2.74 3.04 -15.02
C GLU A 44 2.12 4.42 -14.75
N ALA A 45 0.84 4.48 -14.36
CA ALA A 45 0.19 5.72 -13.96
C ALA A 45 0.87 6.40 -12.77
N LEU A 46 1.34 5.61 -11.79
CA LEU A 46 2.07 6.14 -10.64
C LEU A 46 3.47 6.63 -11.02
N GLN A 47 4.17 5.93 -11.91
CA GLN A 47 5.49 6.35 -12.41
C GLN A 47 5.39 7.65 -13.21
N GLU A 48 4.36 7.82 -14.03
CA GLU A 48 4.13 9.07 -14.75
C GLU A 48 3.93 10.23 -13.78
N VAL A 49 3.07 10.08 -12.76
CA VAL A 49 2.86 11.11 -11.73
C VAL A 49 4.15 11.38 -10.94
N LEU A 50 4.96 10.35 -10.65
CA LEU A 50 6.23 10.49 -9.94
C LEU A 50 7.24 11.30 -10.76
N GLU A 51 7.37 11.05 -12.06
CA GLU A 51 8.29 11.78 -12.93
C GLU A 51 7.82 13.24 -13.14
N LYS A 52 6.49 13.48 -13.24
CA LYS A 52 5.92 14.84 -13.26
C LYS A 52 6.14 15.59 -11.95
N LEU A 53 6.21 14.89 -10.81
CA LEU A 53 6.53 15.46 -9.49
C LEU A 53 8.03 15.65 -9.27
N LYS A 54 8.88 14.78 -9.83
CA LYS A 54 10.35 14.86 -9.73
C LYS A 54 10.92 16.08 -10.43
N GLY A 55 10.29 16.51 -11.55
CA GLY A 55 10.58 17.79 -12.21
C GLY A 55 10.18 19.03 -11.38
N LYS A 56 9.41 18.84 -10.29
CA LYS A 56 9.05 19.86 -9.31
C LYS A 56 9.68 19.54 -7.95
N GLN A 57 10.99 19.25 -7.93
CA GLN A 57 11.85 19.18 -6.73
C GLN A 57 11.11 18.90 -5.41
N LEU A 58 10.69 17.65 -5.20
CA LEU A 58 10.29 17.17 -3.88
C LEU A 58 11.56 16.98 -3.04
N PRO A 59 11.68 17.59 -1.85
CA PRO A 59 12.86 17.46 -1.01
C PRO A 59 13.02 16.00 -0.59
N SER A 60 14.18 15.45 -0.97
CA SER A 60 14.79 14.18 -0.56
C SER A 60 14.11 13.50 0.64
N SER A 61 13.46 12.37 0.34
CA SER A 61 13.39 11.15 1.15
C SER A 61 13.96 11.24 2.59
N GLU A 62 13.10 11.44 3.60
CA GLU A 62 13.25 10.74 4.90
C GLU A 62 12.04 10.83 5.86
N LYS A 63 11.06 11.73 5.71
CA LYS A 63 9.98 11.86 6.71
C LYS A 63 8.74 11.02 6.38
N LYS A 64 8.90 9.70 6.46
CA LYS A 64 7.78 8.73 6.51
C LYS A 64 7.04 8.92 7.85
N LEU A 65 5.74 9.18 7.76
CA LEU A 65 4.76 9.41 8.85
C LEU A 65 4.94 10.69 9.70
N GLY A 66 4.19 11.73 9.34
CA GLY A 66 4.01 12.94 10.18
C GLY A 66 4.74 14.17 9.65
N TRP A 67 4.54 14.52 8.38
CA TRP A 67 5.16 15.71 7.78
C TRP A 67 4.57 16.99 8.40
N LEU A 68 5.21 17.46 9.45
CA LEU A 68 5.07 18.80 9.98
C LEU A 68 6.05 19.71 9.22
N ALA A 69 5.66 20.97 8.95
CA ALA A 69 6.53 21.97 8.31
C ALA A 69 7.89 22.04 9.05
N ALA A 70 8.97 22.42 8.37
CA ALA A 70 10.23 22.69 9.08
C ALA A 70 10.10 23.99 9.88
N CYS A 71 10.56 24.00 11.14
CA CYS A 71 10.69 25.26 11.89
C CYS A 71 12.02 25.93 11.53
N ASP A 72 12.11 27.25 11.63
CA ASP A 72 13.41 27.92 11.68
C ASP A 72 14.08 27.73 13.05
N ALA A 73 15.40 27.92 13.12
CA ALA A 73 16.16 27.78 14.36
C ALA A 73 15.66 28.79 15.41
N GLY A 74 15.18 28.31 16.56
CA GLY A 74 14.65 29.13 17.65
C GLY A 74 13.15 29.45 17.59
N GLU A 75 12.42 28.96 16.57
CA GLU A 75 10.96 29.12 16.49
C GLU A 75 10.18 28.14 17.38
N GLN A 76 8.89 28.46 17.60
CA GLN A 76 8.00 27.62 18.39
C GLN A 76 7.66 26.32 17.67
N CYS A 77 8.14 25.20 18.21
CA CYS A 77 7.95 23.86 17.64
C CYS A 77 6.73 23.12 18.20
N ALA A 78 6.18 23.56 19.32
CA ALA A 78 5.00 22.98 19.95
C ALA A 78 4.14 24.04 20.68
N ILE A 79 2.87 23.73 20.92
CA ILE A 79 1.96 24.55 21.74
C ILE A 79 1.37 23.69 22.84
N ARG A 80 1.28 24.24 24.04
CA ARG A 80 0.50 23.67 25.14
C ARG A 80 -0.92 24.20 25.07
N LYS A 81 -1.89 23.28 24.92
CA LYS A 81 -3.30 23.58 25.08
C LYS A 81 -3.86 22.68 26.18
N ALA A 82 -4.08 23.28 27.35
CA ALA A 82 -4.40 22.57 28.60
C ALA A 82 -3.34 21.49 28.92
N SER A 83 -3.75 20.23 29.16
CA SER A 83 -2.85 19.11 29.47
C SER A 83 -2.18 18.49 28.25
N ARG A 84 -2.57 18.89 27.03
CA ARG A 84 -2.05 18.29 25.78
C ARG A 84 -1.03 19.19 25.09
N ILE A 85 0.00 18.56 24.56
CA ILE A 85 1.07 19.21 23.79
C ILE A 85 0.90 18.85 22.32
N GLY A 86 0.67 19.85 21.48
CA GLY A 86 0.58 19.69 20.03
C GLY A 86 1.87 20.16 19.37
N LYS A 87 2.46 19.34 18.50
CA LYS A 87 3.65 19.71 17.71
C LYS A 87 3.20 20.46 16.44
N LEU A 88 3.82 21.61 16.16
CA LEU A 88 3.50 22.46 14.99
C LEU A 88 4.40 22.18 13.79
N CYS A 89 5.70 22.05 14.06
CA CYS A 89 6.74 21.95 13.04
C CYS A 89 7.86 21.00 13.52
N GLY A 90 8.62 20.42 12.58
CA GLY A 90 9.77 19.57 12.86
C GLY A 90 11.05 20.40 12.87
N CYS A 91 11.80 20.37 13.97
CA CYS A 91 13.09 21.05 14.06
C CYS A 91 14.09 20.50 13.02
N PRO A 92 14.97 21.35 12.45
CA PRO A 92 16.01 20.95 11.51
C PRO A 92 17.07 20.07 12.19
N GLY A 93 17.75 19.24 11.39
CA GLY A 93 18.71 18.23 11.88
C GLY A 93 19.77 18.83 12.80
N GLY A 94 19.93 18.22 13.98
CA GLY A 94 20.82 18.71 15.05
C GLY A 94 20.11 19.47 16.18
N THR A 95 18.86 19.88 15.98
CA THR A 95 18.03 20.53 17.02
C THR A 95 16.79 19.70 17.35
N ALA A 96 16.39 19.70 18.62
CA ALA A 96 15.23 19.00 19.13
C ALA A 96 14.19 19.98 19.67
N CYS A 97 12.91 19.61 19.56
CA CYS A 97 11.84 20.41 20.13
C CYS A 97 11.80 20.25 21.64
N ASN A 98 12.12 21.30 22.39
CA ASN A 98 12.04 21.29 23.84
C ASN A 98 10.58 21.54 24.27
N PHE A 99 9.92 20.58 24.91
CA PHE A 99 8.52 20.71 25.32
C PHE A 99 8.27 21.58 26.56
N SER A 100 9.33 22.04 27.24
CA SER A 100 9.25 23.00 28.35
C SER A 100 9.32 24.44 27.85
N VAL A 101 10.21 24.71 26.89
CA VAL A 101 10.39 26.04 26.28
C VAL A 101 9.56 26.20 24.99
N LEU A 102 9.04 25.09 24.47
CA LEU A 102 8.25 25.00 23.23
C LEU A 102 8.99 25.47 21.99
N LYS A 103 10.32 25.49 22.01
CA LYS A 103 11.20 25.97 20.92
C LYS A 103 12.19 24.89 20.46
N CYS A 104 12.67 25.03 19.23
CA CYS A 104 13.78 24.22 18.71
C CYS A 104 15.12 24.69 19.32
N LEU A 105 15.82 23.75 19.97
CA LEU A 105 17.15 23.95 20.56
C LEU A 105 18.13 22.89 20.06
#